data_AF-A0A218QAI2-F1
#
_entry.id   AF-A0A218QAI2-F1
#
_cell.length_a   1.000
_cell.length_b   1.000
_cell.length_c   1.000
_cell.angle_alpha   90.00
_cell.angle_beta   90.00
_cell.angle_gamma   90.00
#
_symmetry.space_group_name_H-M   'P 1'
#
loop_
_entity.id
_entity.type
_entity.pdbx_description
1 polymer ?
#
loop_
_entity_poly.entity_id
_entity_poly.type
_entity_poly.pdbx_seq_one_letter_code
_entity_poly.pdbx_strand_id
1 'polypeptide(L)'
;MNKFTCAMMVGAVLSISAPAYAESRAVNIDIGSIGGSLDNVALQTIRQVIGFAIGTGTVDKFIVYSPRDGSPIPIEGGLSACAEAGFGIRDARFKAFIQQLRSITPRSGTFFNVEPTASCKLN
;
A
#
# COMPACT_ATOMS: atom_id res chain seq x y z
N MET A 1 -55.69 26.24 37.52
CA MET A 1 -54.53 25.32 37.56
C MET A 1 -54.65 24.35 36.40
N ASN A 2 -54.05 24.65 35.25
CA ASN A 2 -54.04 23.76 34.09
C ASN A 2 -52.62 23.59 33.56
N LYS A 3 -52.37 22.37 33.08
CA LYS A 3 -51.12 21.62 33.19
C LYS A 3 -50.19 21.86 32.00
N PHE A 4 -48.90 21.98 32.34
CA PHE A 4 -47.69 21.79 31.56
C PHE A 4 -47.84 21.44 30.08
N THR A 5 -47.43 22.38 29.23
CA THR A 5 -47.02 22.10 27.85
C THR A 5 -45.52 22.41 27.76
N CYS A 6 -44.69 21.37 27.79
CA CYS A 6 -43.29 21.44 27.41
C CYS A 6 -42.95 20.13 26.69
N ALA A 7 -43.27 20.09 25.41
CA ALA A 7 -42.75 19.08 24.51
C ALA A 7 -41.27 19.40 24.24
N MET A 8 -40.36 18.85 25.05
CA MET A 8 -38.94 18.80 24.70
C MET A 8 -38.76 17.75 23.61
N MET A 9 -38.63 18.18 22.36
CA MET A 9 -38.04 17.34 21.32
C MET A 9 -36.54 17.19 21.64
N VAL A 10 -36.16 16.06 22.23
CA VAL A 10 -34.77 15.62 22.30
C VAL A 10 -34.38 15.14 20.90
N GLY A 11 -33.80 16.04 20.12
CA GLY A 11 -33.21 15.71 18.82
C GLY A 11 -31.97 14.84 19.01
N ALA A 12 -32.12 13.53 18.84
CA ALA A 12 -30.99 12.62 18.73
C ALA A 12 -30.30 12.87 17.38
N VAL A 13 -29.24 13.69 17.37
CA VAL A 13 -28.31 13.74 16.24
C VAL A 13 -27.52 12.44 16.27
N LEU A 14 -28.01 11.43 15.54
CA LEU A 14 -27.21 10.26 15.20
C LEU A 14 -26.10 10.76 14.27
N SER A 15 -24.95 11.06 14.87
CA SER A 15 -23.69 11.31 14.17
C SER A 15 -23.43 10.13 13.23
N ILE A 16 -23.67 10.37 11.94
CA ILE A 16 -23.31 9.49 10.86
C ILE A 16 -21.78 9.46 10.84
N SER A 17 -21.20 8.56 11.63
CA SER A 17 -19.83 8.12 11.40
C SER A 17 -19.87 7.39 10.06
N ALA A 18 -19.73 8.15 8.96
CA ALA A 18 -19.39 7.54 7.69
C ALA A 18 -18.21 6.62 7.97
N PRO A 19 -18.25 5.33 7.55
CA PRO A 19 -17.07 4.50 7.66
C PRO A 19 -16.00 5.28 6.92
N ALA A 20 -14.96 5.72 7.65
CA ALA A 20 -13.76 6.22 7.03
C ALA A 20 -13.32 5.07 6.14
N TYR A 21 -13.59 5.18 4.84
CA TYR A 21 -13.20 4.20 3.86
C TYR A 21 -11.71 4.02 4.11
N ALA A 22 -11.30 2.81 4.50
CA ALA A 22 -9.91 2.54 4.79
C ALA A 22 -9.14 2.83 3.51
N GLU A 23 -8.62 4.05 3.41
CA GLU A 23 -7.85 4.49 2.28
C GLU A 23 -6.70 3.49 2.18
N SER A 24 -6.48 2.90 1.01
CA SER A 24 -5.39 1.95 0.82
C SER A 24 -4.08 2.75 0.87
N ARG A 25 -3.62 2.99 2.10
CA ARG A 25 -2.42 3.78 2.43
C ARG A 25 -1.15 2.96 2.25
N ALA A 26 -1.25 1.74 1.75
CA ALA A 26 -0.12 0.86 1.50
C ALA A 26 -0.24 0.12 0.18
N VAL A 27 0.87 -0.42 -0.28
CA VAL A 27 0.97 -1.23 -1.48
C VAL A 27 1.95 -2.39 -1.26
N ASN A 28 1.51 -3.60 -1.56
CA ASN A 28 2.37 -4.78 -1.66
C ASN A 28 3.08 -4.75 -3.02
N ILE A 29 4.36 -5.12 -3.01
CA ILE A 29 5.27 -5.05 -4.14
C ILE A 29 5.97 -6.39 -4.21
N ASP A 30 5.70 -7.17 -5.26
CA ASP A 30 6.26 -8.50 -5.44
C ASP A 30 6.87 -8.63 -6.83
N ILE A 31 8.18 -8.87 -6.92
CA ILE A 31 8.89 -9.20 -8.17
C ILE A 31 9.70 -10.48 -8.01
N GLY A 32 9.48 -11.45 -8.89
CA GLY A 32 10.15 -12.75 -8.86
C GLY A 32 10.18 -13.44 -10.22
N SER A 33 10.84 -14.61 -10.27
CA SER A 33 10.95 -15.42 -11.49
C SER A 33 9.81 -16.44 -11.61
N ILE A 34 9.37 -16.74 -12.83
CA ILE A 34 8.37 -17.78 -13.17
C ILE A 34 9.03 -19.01 -13.83
N GLY A 35 10.33 -19.25 -13.59
CA GLY A 35 11.06 -20.38 -14.20
C GLY A 35 12.16 -19.98 -15.20
N GLY A 36 12.79 -18.82 -14.99
CA GLY A 36 13.96 -18.36 -15.74
C GLY A 36 14.85 -17.44 -14.90
N SER A 37 15.75 -16.69 -15.54
CA SER A 37 16.55 -15.68 -14.84
C SER A 37 15.68 -14.48 -14.47
N LEU A 38 15.75 -14.04 -13.20
CA LEU A 38 15.11 -12.81 -12.76
C LEU A 38 15.64 -11.60 -13.54
N ASP A 39 14.74 -10.68 -13.92
CA ASP A 39 15.13 -9.44 -14.56
C ASP A 39 15.77 -8.45 -13.57
N ASN A 40 17.08 -8.57 -13.38
CA ASN A 40 17.84 -7.76 -12.43
C ASN A 40 17.77 -6.25 -12.72
N VAL A 41 17.59 -5.85 -13.98
CA VAL A 41 17.46 -4.42 -14.34
C VAL A 41 16.13 -3.86 -13.84
N ALA A 42 15.03 -4.62 -14.01
CA ALA A 42 13.73 -4.25 -13.46
C ALA A 42 13.78 -4.20 -11.93
N LEU A 43 14.38 -5.20 -11.27
CA LEU A 43 14.55 -5.23 -9.82
C LEU A 43 15.33 -4.01 -9.29
N GLN A 44 16.43 -3.63 -9.96
CA GLN A 44 17.19 -2.43 -9.61
C GLN A 44 16.36 -1.16 -9.77
N THR A 45 15.61 -1.04 -10.87
CA THR A 45 14.72 0.09 -11.13
C THR A 45 13.64 0.21 -10.05
N ILE A 46 13.02 -0.91 -9.65
CA ILE A 46 12.02 -0.95 -8.57
C ILE A 46 12.65 -0.46 -7.25
N ARG A 47 13.86 -0.93 -6.91
CA ARG A 47 14.58 -0.48 -5.70
C ARG A 47 14.90 1.01 -5.75
N GLN A 48 15.25 1.57 -6.91
CA GLN A 48 15.49 3.00 -7.08
C GLN A 48 14.22 3.83 -6.88
N VAL A 49 13.09 3.41 -7.48
CA VAL A 49 11.80 4.07 -7.31
C VAL A 49 11.37 4.07 -5.85
N ILE A 50 11.50 2.93 -5.17
CA ILE A 50 11.22 2.81 -3.72
C ILE A 50 12.16 3.70 -2.91
N GLY A 51 13.47 3.65 -3.16
CA GLY A 51 14.46 4.45 -2.44
C GLY A 51 14.22 5.95 -2.59
N PHE A 52 13.84 6.40 -3.78
CA PHE A 52 13.45 7.79 -4.01
C PHE A 52 12.17 8.17 -3.25
N ALA A 53 11.16 7.30 -3.24
CA ALA A 53 9.92 7.53 -2.49
C ALA A 53 10.17 7.63 -0.98
N ILE A 54 11.07 6.81 -0.43
CA ILE A 54 11.53 6.89 0.97
C ILE A 54 12.29 8.20 1.20
N GLY A 55 13.29 8.51 0.38
CA GLY A 55 14.11 9.71 0.53
C GLY A 55 13.34 11.03 0.40
N THR A 56 12.18 11.02 -0.25
CA THR A 56 11.29 12.19 -0.40
C THR A 56 10.15 12.22 0.62
N GLY A 57 10.08 11.26 1.54
CA GLY A 57 9.01 11.13 2.53
C GLY A 57 7.65 10.74 1.94
N THR A 58 7.61 10.25 0.70
CA THR A 58 6.37 9.71 0.09
C THR A 58 5.99 8.39 0.76
N VAL A 59 6.98 7.61 1.19
CA VAL A 59 6.85 6.35 1.93
C VAL A 59 7.61 6.48 3.25
N ASP A 60 6.92 6.33 4.38
CA ASP A 60 7.57 6.38 5.71
C ASP A 60 7.84 4.98 6.26
N LYS A 61 7.04 3.99 5.85
CA LYS A 61 7.17 2.62 6.32
C LYS A 61 7.34 1.69 5.14
N PHE A 62 8.46 0.99 5.14
CA PHE A 62 8.82 0.02 4.13
C PHE A 62 9.24 -1.27 4.82
N ILE A 63 8.52 -2.35 4.55
CA ILE A 63 8.77 -3.68 5.13
C ILE A 63 9.20 -4.60 3.99
N VAL A 64 10.36 -5.23 4.11
CA VAL A 64 10.79 -6.32 3.23
C VAL A 64 10.44 -7.63 3.91
N TYR A 65 9.73 -8.50 3.20
CA TYR A 65 9.37 -9.83 3.69
C TYR A 65 10.42 -10.84 3.27
N SER A 66 10.87 -11.67 4.21
CA SER A 66 11.74 -12.81 3.87
C SER A 66 10.95 -13.81 3.02
N PRO A 67 11.57 -14.38 1.97
CA PRO A 67 11.06 -15.59 1.35
C PRO A 67 10.80 -16.64 2.44
N ARG A 68 9.66 -17.32 2.35
CA ARG A 68 9.22 -18.39 3.25
C ARG A 68 8.54 -19.46 2.41
N ASP A 69 8.44 -20.68 2.92
CA ASP A 69 7.69 -21.74 2.21
C ASP A 69 6.25 -21.28 1.94
N GLY A 70 5.82 -21.37 0.68
CA GLY A 70 4.54 -20.83 0.22
C GLY A 70 4.52 -19.31 -0.08
N SER A 71 5.66 -18.63 0.00
CA SER A 71 5.83 -17.24 -0.48
C SER A 71 5.64 -17.16 -2.00
N PRO A 72 5.07 -16.07 -2.53
CA PRO A 72 5.04 -15.83 -3.97
C PRO A 72 6.45 -15.68 -4.58
N ILE A 73 7.45 -15.40 -3.75
CA ILE A 73 8.83 -15.14 -4.18
C ILE A 73 9.71 -16.28 -3.68
N PRO A 74 10.35 -17.05 -4.59
CA PRO A 74 11.28 -18.11 -4.21
C PRO A 74 12.54 -17.54 -3.54
N ILE A 75 13.20 -18.35 -2.72
CA ILE A 75 14.50 -18.00 -2.07
C ILE A 75 15.55 -17.61 -3.11
N GLU A 76 15.42 -18.14 -4.34
CA GLU A 76 16.29 -17.96 -5.49
C GLU A 76 16.39 -16.51 -5.99
N GLY A 77 15.51 -15.62 -5.52
CA GLY A 77 15.69 -14.18 -5.67
C GLY A 77 14.40 -13.42 -5.95
N GLY A 78 14.44 -12.10 -5.73
CA GLY A 78 13.31 -11.20 -5.94
C GLY A 78 13.21 -10.12 -4.88
N LEU A 79 12.02 -9.55 -4.77
CA LEU A 79 11.64 -8.63 -3.69
C LEU A 79 10.16 -8.87 -3.37
N SER A 80 9.88 -9.25 -2.12
CA SER A 80 8.54 -9.12 -1.54
C SER A 80 8.58 -8.01 -0.51
N ALA A 81 7.75 -7.00 -0.66
CA ALA A 81 7.74 -5.86 0.24
C ALA A 81 6.37 -5.20 0.35
N CYS A 82 6.22 -4.36 1.35
CA CYS A 82 5.11 -3.43 1.46
C CYS A 82 5.63 -2.02 1.72
N ALA A 83 5.08 -1.04 1.00
CA ALA A 83 5.34 0.38 1.18
C ALA A 83 4.07 1.09 1.65
N GLU A 84 4.15 1.86 2.72
CA GLU A 84 3.05 2.63 3.32
C GLU A 84 3.32 4.12 3.18
N ALA A 85 2.29 4.86 2.76
CA ALA A 85 2.31 6.29 2.54
C ALA A 85 2.73 7.06 3.79
N GLY A 86 3.60 8.05 3.60
CA GLY A 86 4.11 8.87 4.70
C GLY A 86 3.03 9.70 5.40
N PHE A 87 3.30 10.07 6.65
CA PHE A 87 2.41 10.89 7.46
C PHE A 87 2.18 12.25 6.80
N GLY A 88 0.91 12.66 6.67
CA GLY A 88 0.55 13.93 6.03
C GLY A 88 0.77 14.00 4.51
N ILE A 89 1.18 12.89 3.86
CA ILE A 89 1.29 12.84 2.40
C ILE A 89 -0.10 12.81 1.77
N ARG A 90 -0.28 13.70 0.78
CA ARG A 90 -1.46 13.76 -0.11
C ARG A 90 -1.54 12.49 -0.94
N ASP A 91 -2.74 11.94 -1.08
CA ASP A 91 -3.05 10.70 -1.79
C ASP A 91 -2.52 10.72 -3.23
N ALA A 92 -2.51 11.90 -3.87
CA ALA A 92 -1.99 12.09 -5.22
C ALA A 92 -0.50 11.74 -5.36
N ARG A 93 0.35 12.05 -4.37
CA ARG A 93 1.79 11.72 -4.42
C ARG A 93 2.01 10.22 -4.26
N PHE A 94 1.31 9.59 -3.32
CA PHE A 94 1.41 8.14 -3.12
C PHE A 94 0.85 7.37 -4.34
N LYS A 95 -0.26 7.86 -4.92
CA LYS A 95 -0.80 7.32 -6.18
C LYS A 95 0.17 7.46 -7.35
N ALA A 96 0.87 8.59 -7.46
CA ALA A 96 1.90 8.79 -8.49
C ALA A 96 3.07 7.80 -8.31
N PHE A 97 3.50 7.55 -7.07
CA PHE A 97 4.48 6.50 -6.76
C PHE A 97 4.00 5.11 -7.20
N ILE A 98 2.75 4.72 -6.89
CA ILE A 98 2.17 3.44 -7.34
C ILE A 98 2.12 3.36 -8.88
N GLN A 99 1.77 4.45 -9.55
CA GLN A 99 1.76 4.51 -11.01
C GLN A 99 3.16 4.37 -11.61
N GLN A 100 4.16 5.00 -11.00
CA GLN A 100 5.55 4.87 -11.42
C GLN A 100 6.02 3.43 -11.28
N LEU A 101 5.71 2.75 -10.16
CA LEU A 101 5.96 1.31 -10.03
C LEU A 101 5.30 0.54 -11.17
N ARG A 102 3.98 0.70 -11.37
CA ARG A 102 3.23 -0.04 -12.40
C ARG A 102 3.67 0.21 -13.84
N SER A 103 4.39 1.30 -14.12
CA SER A 103 4.98 1.54 -15.44
C SER A 103 6.19 0.66 -15.75
N ILE A 104 6.80 0.05 -14.73
CA ILE A 104 7.94 -0.86 -14.92
C ILE A 104 7.42 -2.17 -15.50
N THR A 105 7.90 -2.52 -16.68
CA THR A 105 7.57 -3.77 -17.37
C THR A 105 8.79 -4.68 -17.38
N PRO A 106 8.85 -5.73 -16.53
CA PRO A 106 9.94 -6.69 -16.57
C PRO A 106 9.96 -7.49 -17.87
N ARG A 107 11.12 -8.06 -18.20
CA ARG A 107 11.23 -9.05 -19.29
C ARG A 107 10.41 -10.31 -19.00
N SER A 108 10.03 -11.01 -20.07
CA SER A 108 9.34 -12.30 -19.99
C SER A 108 10.06 -13.29 -19.07
N GLY A 109 9.30 -14.03 -18.26
CA GLY A 109 9.84 -14.95 -17.25
C GLY A 109 10.08 -14.32 -15.88
N THR A 110 9.82 -13.01 -15.74
CA THR A 110 9.72 -12.31 -14.45
C THR A 110 8.31 -11.78 -14.26
N PHE A 111 7.71 -12.04 -13.09
CA PHE A 111 6.45 -11.40 -12.70
C PHE A 111 6.73 -10.14 -11.88
N PHE A 112 5.81 -9.18 -11.94
CA PHE A 112 5.84 -8.01 -11.07
C PHE A 112 4.42 -7.54 -10.75
N ASN A 113 4.08 -7.57 -9.46
CA ASN A 113 2.77 -7.23 -8.94
C ASN A 113 2.85 -6.05 -7.97
N VAL A 114 1.86 -5.16 -8.07
CA VAL A 114 1.72 -3.95 -7.26
C VAL A 114 0.26 -3.84 -6.79
N GLU A 115 0.00 -4.34 -5.59
CA GLU A 115 -1.35 -4.56 -5.08
C GLU A 115 -1.67 -3.63 -3.88
N PRO A 116 -2.72 -2.81 -3.95
CA PRO A 116 -3.11 -1.96 -2.83
C PRO A 116 -3.48 -2.77 -1.59
N THR A 117 -3.11 -2.28 -0.42
CA THR A 117 -3.50 -2.84 0.87
C THR A 117 -3.80 -1.70 1.86
N ALA A 118 -4.56 -2.01 2.91
CA ALA A 118 -4.93 -1.01 3.91
C ALA A 118 -3.70 -0.50 4.69
N SER A 119 -2.78 -1.39 5.04
CA SER A 119 -1.55 -1.06 5.77
C SER A 119 -0.49 -2.16 5.59
N CYS A 120 0.77 -1.82 5.84
CA CYS A 120 1.84 -2.80 5.90
C CYS A 120 1.79 -3.54 7.24
N LYS A 121 1.80 -4.88 7.20
CA LYS A 121 1.71 -5.72 8.40
C LYS A 121 3.05 -6.37 8.67
N LEU A 122 3.53 -6.30 9.90
CA LEU A 122 4.53 -7.25 10.37
C LEU A 122 3.79 -8.58 10.55
N ASN A 123 4.22 -9.60 9.82
CA ASN A 123 3.69 -10.95 10.04
C ASN A 123 4.14 -11.52 11.38
#